data_AF-A0A5E4R4B4-F1
#
_entry.id   AF-A0A5E4R4B4-F1
#
_cell.length_a   1.000
_cell.length_b   1.000
_cell.length_c   1.000
_cell.angle_alpha   90.00
_cell.angle_beta   90.00
_cell.angle_gamma   90.00
#
_symmetry.space_group_name_H-M   'P 1'
#
loop_
_entity.id
_entity.type
_entity.pdbx_description
1 polymer ?
#
loop_
_entity_poly.entity_id
_entity_poly.type
_entity_poly.pdbx_seq_one_letter_code
_entity_poly.pdbx_strand_id
1 'polypeptide(L)'
;MVIKESFCQDEYVSIGCEINKNPKAADELLQLCADAALDGASGNRIGRYLCEESIKAAKRHKNGPVAPIAVEDMGPKYSMLKARKPLTTFPKICSAIWTSPYSQKIGKTLNFKVHMTVPLSEFMHDGKSYSERIGAPVFCQIAAIPL
;
A
#
# COMPACT_ATOMS: atom_id res chain seq x y z
N MET A 1 16.29 7.02 -5.50
CA MET A 1 15.53 5.88 -4.88
C MET A 1 14.17 5.81 -5.53
N VAL A 2 13.78 4.66 -6.08
CA VAL A 2 12.58 4.48 -6.93
C VAL A 2 11.29 5.02 -6.30
N ILE A 3 11.14 4.96 -4.98
CA ILE A 3 9.96 5.52 -4.29
C ILE A 3 9.89 7.05 -4.48
N LYS A 4 11.01 7.77 -4.34
CA LYS A 4 11.04 9.23 -4.51
C LYS A 4 10.88 9.65 -5.96
N GLU A 5 11.41 8.84 -6.88
CA GLU A 5 11.46 9.11 -8.33
C GLU A 5 10.20 8.67 -9.07
N SER A 6 9.45 7.69 -8.54
CA SER A 6 8.24 7.16 -9.19
C SER A 6 7.00 7.31 -8.31
N PHE A 7 6.99 6.77 -7.09
CA PHE A 7 5.78 6.82 -6.25
C PHE A 7 5.44 8.27 -5.85
N CYS A 8 6.39 9.00 -5.27
CA CYS A 8 6.15 10.37 -4.84
C CYS A 8 5.89 11.34 -6.01
N GLN A 9 6.34 11.01 -7.23
CA GLN A 9 6.16 11.88 -8.40
C GLN A 9 4.89 11.55 -9.20
N ASP A 10 4.59 10.27 -9.40
CA ASP A 10 3.61 9.81 -10.39
C ASP A 10 2.29 9.31 -9.79
N GLU A 11 2.24 9.02 -8.48
CA GLU A 11 0.99 8.58 -7.86
C GLU A 11 0.03 9.75 -7.65
N TYR A 12 -1.22 9.58 -8.10
CA TYR A 12 -2.24 10.63 -7.97
C TYR A 12 -2.51 11.03 -6.52
N VAL A 13 -2.39 10.10 -5.57
CA VAL A 13 -2.49 10.42 -4.15
C VAL A 13 -1.33 11.31 -3.69
N SER A 14 -0.11 11.04 -4.16
CA SER A 14 1.08 11.86 -3.84
C SER A 14 1.02 13.23 -4.50
N ILE A 15 0.50 13.34 -5.72
CA ILE A 15 0.30 14.61 -6.41
C ILE A 15 -0.83 15.41 -5.74
N GLY A 16 -1.96 14.77 -5.45
CA GLY A 16 -3.13 15.41 -4.83
C GLY A 16 -2.85 15.92 -3.42
N CYS A 17 -2.05 15.19 -2.64
CA CYS A 17 -1.57 15.61 -1.32
C CYS A 17 -0.32 16.50 -1.38
N GLU A 18 0.13 16.90 -2.58
CA GLU A 18 1.33 17.74 -2.78
C GLU A 18 2.63 17.18 -2.20
N ILE A 19 2.70 15.87 -1.97
CA ILE A 19 3.91 15.15 -1.55
C ILE A 19 5.00 15.30 -2.62
N ASN A 20 4.61 15.35 -3.90
CA ASN A 20 5.52 15.58 -5.02
C ASN A 20 6.20 16.97 -4.99
N LYS A 21 5.59 17.96 -4.31
CA LYS A 21 6.06 19.34 -4.20
C LYS A 21 6.73 19.63 -2.86
N ASN A 22 6.60 18.74 -1.87
CA ASN A 22 7.16 18.91 -0.54
C ASN A 22 8.26 17.85 -0.27
N PRO A 23 9.55 18.23 -0.40
CA PRO A 23 10.66 17.31 -0.16
C PRO A 23 10.65 16.67 1.23
N LYS A 24 10.21 17.40 2.27
CA LYS A 24 10.12 16.87 3.63
C LYS A 24 9.03 15.80 3.75
N ALA A 25 7.87 16.02 3.16
CA ALA A 25 6.79 15.03 3.15
C ALA A 25 7.19 13.77 2.36
N ALA A 26 7.93 13.94 1.26
CA ALA A 26 8.52 12.83 0.53
C ALA A 26 9.53 12.07 1.40
N ASP A 27 10.41 12.78 2.12
CA ASP A 27 11.42 12.14 2.99
C ASP A 27 10.79 11.41 4.20
N GLU A 28 9.74 11.96 4.81
CA GLU A 28 8.98 11.28 5.87
C GLU A 28 8.28 10.00 5.36
N LEU A 29 7.69 10.06 4.16
CA LEU A 29 7.11 8.89 3.52
C LEU A 29 8.18 7.85 3.16
N LEU A 30 9.34 8.29 2.68
CA LEU A 30 10.47 7.40 2.41
C LEU A 30 10.97 6.73 3.68
N GLN A 31 11.05 7.46 4.80
CA GLN A 31 11.44 6.90 6.09
C GLN A 31 10.44 5.82 6.52
N LEU A 32 9.14 6.10 6.43
CA LEU A 32 8.08 5.13 6.75
C LEU A 32 8.15 3.89 5.85
N CYS A 33 8.41 4.07 4.55
CA CYS A 33 8.62 2.97 3.62
C CYS A 33 9.93 2.21 3.88
N ALA A 34 11.00 2.88 4.28
CA ALA A 34 12.29 2.27 4.61
C ALA A 34 12.20 1.45 5.89
N ASP A 35 11.51 1.96 6.91
CA ASP A 35 11.20 1.24 8.15
C ASP A 35 10.39 -0.04 7.84
N ALA A 36 9.50 0.01 6.85
CA ALA A 36 8.76 -1.16 6.36
C ALA A 36 9.56 -2.07 5.41
N ALA A 37 10.61 -1.55 4.75
CA ALA A 37 11.39 -2.25 3.72
C ALA A 37 12.75 -2.79 4.22
N LEU A 38 13.10 -2.55 5.49
CA LEU A 38 14.28 -3.15 6.14
C LEU A 38 14.25 -4.70 6.17
N ASP A 39 13.19 -5.33 5.65
CA ASP A 39 13.10 -6.75 5.28
C ASP A 39 13.70 -7.11 3.88
N GLY A 40 14.40 -6.19 3.19
CA GLY A 40 15.41 -6.55 2.19
C GLY A 40 15.01 -6.57 0.69
N ALA A 41 14.39 -5.52 0.14
CA ALA A 41 14.06 -5.45 -1.29
C ALA A 41 14.79 -4.32 -2.06
N SER A 42 15.46 -4.66 -3.18
CA SER A 42 16.28 -3.76 -4.01
C SER A 42 15.54 -3.17 -5.24
N GLY A 43 15.99 -1.97 -5.66
CA GLY A 43 15.19 -0.92 -6.30
C GLY A 43 15.06 -0.88 -7.81
N ASN A 44 14.32 -1.81 -8.42
CA ASN A 44 13.69 -1.56 -9.75
C ASN A 44 12.39 -2.32 -10.00
N ARG A 45 11.94 -3.15 -9.05
CA ARG A 45 10.66 -3.88 -9.09
C ARG A 45 9.97 -3.90 -7.73
N ILE A 46 10.36 -3.01 -6.82
CA ILE A 46 9.90 -3.02 -5.43
C ILE A 46 8.37 -3.00 -5.35
N GLY A 47 7.68 -2.14 -6.12
CA GLY A 47 6.22 -2.09 -6.10
C GLY A 47 5.56 -3.43 -6.46
N ARG A 48 6.07 -4.10 -7.50
CA ARG A 48 5.59 -5.44 -7.88
C ARG A 48 5.98 -6.51 -6.86
N TYR A 49 7.23 -6.50 -6.41
CA TYR A 49 7.76 -7.47 -5.46
C TYR A 49 7.04 -7.40 -4.11
N LEU A 50 6.82 -6.19 -3.58
CA LEU A 50 6.03 -5.97 -2.37
C LEU A 50 4.61 -6.49 -2.53
N CYS A 51 3.97 -6.26 -3.68
CA CYS A 51 2.65 -6.83 -3.96
C CYS A 51 2.69 -8.36 -4.00
N GLU A 52 3.68 -8.95 -4.68
CA GLU A 52 3.85 -10.41 -4.75
C GLU A 52 4.09 -11.03 -3.37
N GLU A 53 4.97 -10.46 -2.56
CA GLU A 53 5.25 -10.92 -1.20
C GLU A 53 4.05 -10.73 -0.27
N SER A 54 3.31 -9.63 -0.42
CA SER A 54 2.06 -9.40 0.32
C SER A 54 1.01 -10.47 -0.01
N ILE A 55 0.85 -10.84 -1.29
CA ILE A 55 -0.04 -11.93 -1.71
C ILE A 55 0.43 -13.26 -1.13
N LYS A 56 1.73 -13.57 -1.19
CA LYS A 56 2.29 -14.80 -0.62
C LYS A 56 2.07 -14.88 0.89
N ALA A 57 2.31 -13.79 1.62
CA ALA A 57 2.02 -13.69 3.04
C ALA A 57 0.53 -13.93 3.31
N ALA A 58 -0.35 -13.25 2.60
CA ALA A 58 -1.79 -13.43 2.75
C ALA A 58 -2.26 -14.87 2.47
N LYS A 59 -1.70 -15.53 1.44
CA LYS A 59 -1.97 -16.95 1.14
C LYS A 59 -1.49 -17.90 2.23
N ARG A 60 -0.30 -17.66 2.81
CA ARG A 60 0.21 -18.44 3.96
C ARG A 60 -0.75 -18.39 5.15
N HIS A 61 -1.47 -17.29 5.31
CA HIS A 61 -2.37 -17.07 6.43
C HIS A 61 -3.86 -17.36 6.13
N LYS A 62 -4.20 -17.81 4.92
CA LYS A 62 -5.58 -18.08 4.46
C LYS A 62 -6.34 -19.13 5.30
N ASN A 63 -5.61 -20.14 5.80
CA ASN A 63 -6.19 -21.33 6.43
C ASN A 63 -5.95 -21.40 7.95
N GLY A 64 -5.18 -20.47 8.51
CA GLY A 64 -4.82 -20.46 9.92
C GLY A 64 -3.99 -21.68 10.38
N PRO A 65 -3.51 -21.67 11.64
CA PRO A 65 -3.44 -20.52 12.52
C PRO A 65 -2.23 -19.63 12.17
N VAL A 66 -2.41 -18.31 12.24
CA VAL A 66 -1.27 -17.38 12.28
C VAL A 66 -0.82 -17.38 13.72
N ALA A 67 0.39 -17.88 14.01
CA ALA A 67 0.97 -17.71 15.33
C ALA A 67 0.96 -16.20 15.64
N PRO A 68 0.28 -15.74 16.70
CA PRO A 68 0.43 -14.35 17.11
C PRO A 68 1.91 -14.13 17.39
N ILE A 69 2.49 -13.06 16.84
CA ILE A 69 3.79 -12.55 17.32
C ILE A 69 3.65 -12.47 18.84
N ALA A 70 4.44 -13.27 19.54
CA ALA A 70 4.42 -13.29 20.98
C ALA A 70 4.95 -11.93 21.45
N VAL A 71 4.49 -11.43 22.60
CA VAL A 71 4.95 -10.11 23.08
C VAL A 71 6.46 -10.11 23.29
N GLU A 72 7.00 -11.30 23.58
CA GLU A 72 8.40 -11.64 23.74
C GLU A 72 9.19 -11.48 22.43
N ASP A 73 8.57 -11.73 21.27
CA ASP A 73 9.21 -11.61 19.94
C ASP A 73 9.40 -10.15 19.52
N MET A 74 8.70 -9.19 20.15
CA MET A 74 8.81 -7.76 19.84
C MET A 74 9.93 -7.04 20.61
N GLY A 75 10.55 -7.71 21.57
CA GLY A 75 11.67 -7.18 22.37
C GLY A 75 11.24 -6.32 23.58
N PRO A 76 12.22 -5.87 24.39
CA PRO A 76 11.97 -5.35 25.75
C PRO A 76 11.05 -4.13 25.81
N LYS A 77 11.09 -3.29 24.76
CA LYS A 77 10.28 -2.08 24.63
C LYS A 77 8.77 -2.36 24.63
N TYR A 78 8.36 -3.55 24.20
CA TYR A 78 6.95 -3.91 24.02
C TYR A 78 6.43 -4.89 25.09
N SER A 79 7.25 -5.22 26.09
CA SER A 79 6.92 -6.12 27.23
C SER A 79 5.65 -5.76 28.01
N MET A 80 5.18 -4.52 27.90
CA MET A 80 3.98 -4.02 28.58
C MET A 80 2.68 -4.37 27.84
N LEU A 81 2.76 -4.88 26.59
CA LEU A 81 1.59 -5.24 25.80
C LEU A 81 0.99 -6.56 26.28
N LYS A 82 -0.33 -6.64 26.38
CA LYS A 82 -1.02 -7.90 26.68
C LYS A 82 -1.06 -8.80 25.45
N ALA A 83 -0.79 -10.08 25.63
CA ALA A 83 -0.94 -11.09 24.58
C ALA A 83 -2.35 -11.03 23.98
N ARG A 84 -2.43 -10.91 22.65
CA ARG A 84 -3.71 -10.90 21.93
C ARG A 84 -4.26 -12.33 21.83
N LYS A 85 -5.58 -12.48 21.92
CA LYS A 85 -6.25 -13.77 21.65
C LYS A 85 -5.95 -14.21 20.20
N PRO A 86 -5.75 -15.51 19.94
CA PRO A 86 -5.53 -16.02 18.59
C PRO A 86 -6.66 -15.58 17.66
N LEU A 87 -6.31 -15.07 16.48
CA LEU A 87 -7.27 -14.71 15.45
C LEU A 87 -7.83 -15.99 14.83
N THR A 88 -9.15 -16.16 14.88
CA THR A 88 -9.88 -17.27 14.22
C THR A 88 -10.46 -16.87 12.87
N THR A 89 -10.36 -15.58 12.52
CA THR A 89 -10.80 -15.02 11.24
C THR A 89 -9.59 -14.84 10.34
N PHE A 90 -9.63 -15.45 9.17
CA PHE A 90 -8.52 -15.49 8.22
C PHE A 90 -8.88 -14.75 6.92
N PRO A 91 -7.90 -14.12 6.26
CA PRO A 91 -8.16 -13.38 5.04
C PRO A 91 -8.61 -14.33 3.92
N LYS A 92 -9.71 -13.98 3.25
CA LYS A 92 -10.25 -14.71 2.08
C LYS A 92 -9.98 -14.02 0.76
N ILE A 93 -9.63 -12.74 0.82
CA ILE A 93 -9.26 -11.92 -0.33
C ILE A 93 -8.04 -11.08 0.03
N CYS A 94 -7.25 -10.73 -0.97
CA CYS A 94 -6.30 -9.64 -0.92
C CYS A 94 -6.84 -8.53 -1.81
N SER A 95 -7.09 -7.36 -1.21
CA SER A 95 -7.62 -6.19 -1.90
C SER A 95 -6.58 -5.07 -1.98
N ALA A 96 -6.65 -4.28 -3.03
CA ALA A 96 -5.80 -3.12 -3.24
C ALA A 96 -6.58 -1.99 -3.91
N ILE A 97 -6.16 -0.75 -3.65
CA ILE A 97 -6.65 0.44 -4.33
C ILE A 97 -5.52 0.95 -5.21
N TRP A 98 -5.74 0.99 -6.52
CA TRP A 98 -4.77 1.44 -7.49
C TRP A 98 -5.07 2.87 -7.90
N THR A 99 -4.20 3.78 -7.49
CA THR A 99 -4.38 5.21 -7.66
C THR A 99 -3.59 5.79 -8.82
N SER A 100 -2.86 5.00 -9.62
CA SER A 100 -2.17 5.49 -10.81
C SER A 100 -2.16 4.44 -11.94
N PRO A 101 -1.88 4.84 -13.20
CA PRO A 101 -1.72 3.89 -14.29
C PRO A 101 -0.60 2.87 -14.03
N TYR A 102 0.44 3.26 -13.30
CA TYR A 102 1.55 2.37 -12.96
C TYR A 102 1.11 1.27 -11.98
N SER A 103 0.43 1.63 -10.89
CA SER A 103 -0.08 0.66 -9.92
C SER A 103 -1.20 -0.21 -10.49
N GLN A 104 -2.04 0.34 -11.38
CA GLN A 104 -3.02 -0.43 -12.14
C GLN A 104 -2.36 -1.49 -13.05
N LYS A 105 -1.24 -1.15 -13.69
CA LYS A 105 -0.46 -2.10 -14.52
C LYS A 105 0.14 -3.23 -13.69
N ILE A 106 0.62 -2.94 -12.48
CA ILE A 106 1.08 -3.97 -11.53
C ILE A 106 -0.10 -4.88 -11.16
N GLY A 107 -1.23 -4.32 -10.73
CA GLY A 107 -2.42 -5.09 -10.38
C GLY A 107 -2.88 -6.02 -11.50
N LYS A 108 -2.91 -5.52 -12.74
CA LYS A 108 -3.23 -6.33 -13.93
C LYS A 108 -2.24 -7.47 -14.15
N THR A 109 -0.95 -7.23 -13.96
CA THR A 109 0.10 -8.25 -14.10
C THR A 109 0.01 -9.33 -13.02
N LEU A 110 -0.51 -8.99 -11.84
CA LEU A 110 -0.71 -9.89 -10.71
C LEU A 110 -2.12 -10.51 -10.68
N ASN A 111 -2.89 -10.38 -11.76
CA ASN A 111 -4.24 -10.94 -11.93
C ASN A 111 -5.28 -10.43 -10.92
N PHE A 112 -5.13 -9.19 -10.42
CA PHE A 112 -6.20 -8.53 -9.67
C PHE A 112 -7.42 -8.29 -10.55
N LYS A 113 -8.60 -8.61 -10.02
CA LYS A 113 -9.87 -8.26 -10.66
C LYS A 113 -10.33 -6.90 -10.14
N VAL A 114 -10.51 -5.95 -11.04
CA VAL A 114 -11.12 -4.66 -10.70
C VAL A 114 -12.59 -4.88 -10.39
N HIS A 115 -13.03 -4.42 -9.22
CA HIS A 115 -14.42 -4.47 -8.77
C HIS A 115 -15.13 -3.13 -8.91
N MET A 116 -14.40 -2.03 -8.79
CA MET A 116 -14.96 -0.69 -8.86
C MET A 116 -13.92 0.28 -9.42
N THR A 117 -14.39 1.25 -10.20
CA THR A 117 -13.60 2.40 -10.65
C THR A 117 -14.31 3.65 -10.19
N VAL A 118 -13.60 4.54 -9.50
CA VAL A 118 -14.16 5.77 -8.94
C VAL A 118 -13.36 6.96 -9.46
N PRO A 119 -14.02 8.00 -10.03
CA PRO A 119 -13.32 9.18 -10.47
C PRO A 119 -12.81 9.99 -9.26
N LEU A 120 -11.57 10.47 -9.35
CA LEU A 120 -10.96 11.25 -8.28
C LEU A 120 -11.53 12.67 -8.18
N SER A 121 -12.41 13.07 -9.09
CA SER A 121 -13.20 14.31 -8.98
C SER A 121 -14.19 14.30 -7.81
N GLU A 122 -14.56 13.11 -7.31
CA GLU A 122 -15.49 12.97 -6.17
C GLU A 122 -14.81 13.26 -4.81
N PHE A 123 -13.48 13.35 -4.77
CA PHE A 123 -12.72 13.56 -3.53
C PHE A 123 -12.06 14.94 -3.53
N MET A 124 -12.08 15.61 -2.37
CA MET A 124 -11.57 16.97 -2.19
C MET A 124 -10.49 17.06 -1.11
N HIS A 125 -9.54 17.96 -1.30
CA HIS A 125 -8.52 18.36 -0.33
C HIS A 125 -8.28 19.88 -0.44
N ASP A 126 -8.29 20.60 0.68
CA ASP A 126 -8.30 22.07 0.79
C ASP A 126 -9.17 22.78 -0.27
N GLY A 127 -10.43 22.36 -0.39
CA GLY A 127 -11.40 23.01 -1.27
C GLY A 127 -11.20 22.80 -2.77
N LYS A 128 -10.22 21.98 -3.18
CA LYS A 128 -10.04 21.54 -4.58
C LYS A 128 -10.19 20.03 -4.68
N SER A 129 -10.85 19.55 -5.73
CA SER A 129 -10.88 18.12 -6.03
C SER A 129 -9.50 17.59 -6.39
N TYR A 130 -9.28 16.29 -6.23
CA TYR A 130 -8.02 15.66 -6.65
C TYR A 130 -7.79 15.81 -8.15
N SER A 131 -8.84 15.71 -8.98
CA SER A 131 -8.72 15.92 -10.43
C SER A 131 -8.27 17.35 -10.77
N GLU A 132 -8.75 18.37 -10.06
CA GLU A 132 -8.29 19.76 -10.22
C GLU A 132 -6.84 19.95 -9.79
N ARG A 133 -6.43 19.32 -8.69
CA ARG A 133 -5.05 19.39 -8.19
C ARG A 133 -4.05 18.71 -9.12
N ILE A 134 -4.44 17.60 -9.74
CA ILE A 134 -3.64 16.84 -10.70
C ILE A 134 -3.67 17.50 -12.09
N GLY A 135 -4.73 18.23 -12.42
CA GLY A 135 -4.90 18.92 -13.70
C GLY A 135 -5.37 17.99 -14.83
N ALA A 136 -5.92 16.82 -14.51
CA ALA A 136 -6.42 15.85 -15.48
C ALA A 136 -7.59 15.04 -14.90
N PRO A 137 -8.52 14.54 -15.73
CA PRO A 137 -9.52 13.59 -15.30
C PRO A 137 -8.83 12.26 -14.93
N VAL A 138 -8.84 11.94 -13.66
CA VAL A 138 -8.15 10.76 -13.10
C VAL A 138 -9.11 9.92 -12.26
N PHE A 139 -8.79 8.64 -12.08
CA PHE A 139 -9.62 7.69 -11.34
C PHE A 139 -8.75 6.72 -10.53
N CYS A 140 -9.34 6.13 -9.51
CA CYS A 140 -8.76 5.00 -8.78
C CYS A 140 -9.57 3.71 -9.03
N GLN A 141 -8.91 2.57 -8.92
CA GLN A 141 -9.52 1.26 -9.08
C GLN A 141 -9.42 0.47 -7.78
N ILE A 142 -10.56 -0.01 -7.29
CA ILE A 142 -10.58 -1.01 -6.21
C ILE A 142 -10.54 -2.37 -6.87
N ALA A 143 -9.53 -3.17 -6.52
CA ALA A 143 -9.34 -4.50 -7.08
C ALA A 143 -9.07 -5.52 -5.99
N ALA A 144 -9.40 -6.78 -6.26
CA ALA A 144 -9.12 -7.88 -5.35
C ALA A 144 -8.74 -9.17 -6.07
N ILE A 145 -8.04 -10.04 -5.35
CA ILE A 145 -7.86 -11.44 -5.71
C ILE A 145 -8.39 -12.31 -4.58
N PRO A 146 -9.02 -13.46 -4.89
CA PRO A 146 -9.26 -14.48 -3.89
C PRO A 146 -7.92 -15.05 -3.42
N LEU A 147 -7.81 -15.29 -2.10
CA LEU A 147 -6.69 -16.02 -1.51
C LEU A 147 -6.98 -17.51 -1.55
#